data_AF-A0A9D6NHN5-F1
#
_entry.id   AF-A0A9D6NHN5-F1
#
_cell.length_a   1.000
_cell.length_b   1.000
_cell.length_c   1.000
_cell.angle_alpha   90.00
_cell.angle_beta   90.00
_cell.angle_gamma   90.00
#
_symmetry.space_group_name_H-M   'P 1'
#
loop_
_entity.id
_entity.type
_entity.pdbx_description
1 polymer ?
#
loop_
_entity_poly.entity_id
_entity_poly.type
_entity_poly.pdbx_seq_one_letter_code
_entity_poly.pdbx_strand_id
1 'polypeptide(L)'
;MKERVEEFARDFELLTREIGKVIVGQEPLVQQVLTAVVAGGHILIEGVPGLGKTLLVKTLGKCLELEFSRIQFTPDLMPADICGTNLVEETPQGGRVFRFSRGPVFANLVLADEINR
;
A
#
# COMPACT_ATOMS: atom_id res chain seq x y z
N MET A 1 8.88 14.78 25.67
CA MET A 1 8.61 15.18 24.28
C MET A 1 9.87 15.09 23.42
N LYS A 2 10.98 15.73 23.82
CA LYS A 2 12.27 15.67 23.10
C LYS A 2 12.78 14.23 22.87
N GLU A 3 12.77 13.39 23.90
CA GLU A 3 13.18 11.98 23.80
C GLU A 3 12.37 11.17 22.78
N ARG A 4 11.04 11.37 22.73
CA ARG A 4 10.15 10.71 21.76
C ARG A 4 10.44 11.13 20.31
N VAL A 5 10.84 12.39 20.11
CA VAL A 5 11.23 12.90 18.78
C VAL A 5 12.57 12.31 18.36
N GLU A 6 13.53 12.19 19.29
CA GLU A 6 14.83 11.57 19.05
C GLU A 6 14.73 10.06 18.80
N GLU A 7 13.82 9.37 19.49
CA GLU A 7 13.48 7.96 19.22
C GLU A 7 12.88 7.80 17.82
N PHE A 8 11.84 8.57 17.49
CA PHE A 8 11.23 8.54 16.17
C PHE A 8 12.22 8.83 15.04
N ALA A 9 13.10 9.83 15.20
CA ALA A 9 14.11 10.16 14.20
C ALA A 9 15.08 9.00 13.97
N ARG A 10 15.50 8.32 15.04
CA ARG A 10 16.35 7.12 14.93
C ARG A 10 15.63 5.99 14.20
N ASP A 11 14.38 5.71 14.54
CA ASP A 11 13.60 4.65 13.89
C ASP A 11 13.36 4.96 12.41
N PHE A 12 13.08 6.21 12.08
CA PHE A 12 12.93 6.67 10.70
C PHE A 12 14.22 6.49 9.88
N GLU A 13 15.38 6.84 10.45
CA GLU A 13 16.68 6.61 9.81
C GLU A 13 16.99 5.13 9.63
N LEU A 14 16.72 4.30 10.65
CA LEU A 14 16.91 2.85 10.59
C LEU A 14 16.05 2.23 9.49
N LEU A 15 14.76 2.60 9.42
CA LEU A 15 13.84 2.15 8.40
C LEU A 15 14.28 2.59 6.99
N THR A 16 14.70 3.85 6.84
CA THR A 16 15.22 4.38 5.56
C THR A 16 16.42 3.55 5.09
N ARG A 17 17.35 3.23 5.99
CA ARG A 17 18.53 2.40 5.68
C ARG A 17 18.14 0.98 5.31
N GLU A 18 17.17 0.38 6.01
CA GLU A 18 16.73 -0.99 5.75
C GLU A 18 16.11 -1.12 4.36
N ILE A 19 15.27 -0.16 3.97
CA ILE A 19 14.69 -0.08 2.63
C ILE A 19 15.78 0.17 1.57
N GLY A 20 16.77 1.02 1.88
CA GLY A 20 17.90 1.33 1.00
C GLY A 20 18.80 0.12 0.66
N LYS A 21 18.77 -0.97 1.45
CA LYS A 21 19.46 -2.23 1.11
C LYS A 21 18.88 -2.92 -0.13
N VAL A 22 17.59 -2.70 -0.40
CA VAL A 22 16.87 -3.29 -1.55
C VAL A 22 16.69 -2.26 -2.67
N ILE A 23 16.41 -1.01 -2.29
CA ILE A 23 16.11 0.09 -3.20
C ILE A 23 17.35 0.99 -3.34
N VAL A 24 18.22 0.65 -4.30
CA VAL A 24 19.52 1.33 -4.50
C VAL A 24 19.38 2.55 -5.41
N GLY A 25 20.00 3.67 -5.03
CA GLY A 25 20.10 4.89 -5.86
C GLY A 25 18.80 5.71 -5.96
N GLN A 26 17.88 5.52 -5.03
CA GLN A 26 16.57 6.18 -4.97
C GLN A 26 16.26 6.70 -3.55
N GLU A 27 17.28 7.07 -2.79
CA GLU A 27 17.14 7.56 -1.41
C GLU A 27 16.12 8.72 -1.27
N PRO A 28 16.08 9.72 -2.18
CA PRO A 28 15.08 10.79 -2.08
C PRO A 28 13.64 10.27 -2.20
N LEU A 29 13.39 9.31 -3.09
CA LEU A 29 12.08 8.68 -3.26
C LEU A 29 11.69 7.91 -2.00
N VAL A 30 12.61 7.13 -1.43
CA VAL A 30 12.36 6.38 -0.18
C VAL A 30 11.97 7.33 0.96
N GLN A 31 12.71 8.43 1.15
CA GLN A 31 12.40 9.41 2.19
C GLN A 31 11.04 10.08 1.97
N GLN A 32 10.72 10.48 0.74
CA GLN A 32 9.41 11.05 0.42
C GLN A 32 8.27 10.07 0.71
N VAL A 33 8.48 8.79 0.40
CA VAL A 33 7.47 7.76 0.65
C VAL A 33 7.25 7.53 2.14
N LEU A 34 8.33 7.37 2.91
CA LEU A 34 8.22 7.24 4.36
C LEU A 34 7.57 8.46 5.01
N THR A 35 7.89 9.66 4.52
CA THR A 35 7.30 10.91 5.01
C THR A 35 5.78 10.90 4.80
N ALA A 36 5.33 10.54 3.60
CA ALA A 36 3.89 10.48 3.31
C ALA A 36 3.18 9.41 4.15
N VAL A 37 3.79 8.23 4.33
CA VAL A 37 3.22 7.15 5.15
C VAL A 37 3.02 7.61 6.60
N VAL A 38 4.03 8.22 7.21
CA VAL A 38 3.94 8.71 8.59
C VAL A 38 2.96 9.89 8.71
N ALA A 39 2.86 10.72 7.68
CA ALA A 39 1.91 11.82 7.62
C ALA A 39 0.47 11.39 7.29
N GLY A 40 0.22 10.11 6.98
CA GLY A 40 -1.08 9.63 6.52
C GLY A 40 -1.49 10.15 5.13
N GLY A 41 -0.51 10.52 4.31
CA GLY A 41 -0.71 11.05 2.96
C GLY A 41 -0.71 9.98 1.87
N HIS A 42 -1.01 10.41 0.65
CA HIS A 42 -0.95 9.59 -0.56
C HIS A 42 0.12 10.14 -1.50
N ILE A 43 0.68 9.27 -2.35
CA ILE A 43 1.77 9.60 -3.24
C ILE A 43 1.41 9.21 -4.66
N LEU A 44 1.62 10.13 -5.58
CA LEU A 44 1.65 9.84 -7.01
C LEU A 44 3.12 9.62 -7.42
N ILE A 45 3.43 8.41 -7.90
CA ILE A 45 4.78 8.07 -8.36
C ILE A 45 4.79 8.03 -9.89
N GLU A 46 5.22 9.11 -10.50
CA GLU A 46 5.46 9.19 -11.95
C GLU A 46 6.84 8.64 -12.30
N GLY A 47 6.94 7.91 -13.41
CA GLY A 47 8.19 7.32 -13.85
C GLY A 47 7.95 6.13 -14.76
N VAL A 48 8.96 5.79 -15.57
CA VAL A 48 8.87 4.71 -16.54
C VAL A 48 8.67 3.33 -15.86
N PRO A 49 8.02 2.37 -16.53
CA PRO A 49 7.91 1.00 -16.05
C PRO A 49 9.30 0.41 -15.72
N GLY A 50 9.38 -0.41 -14.68
CA GLY A 50 10.62 -1.11 -14.31
C GLY A 50 11.52 -0.38 -13.31
N LEU A 51 11.18 0.83 -12.86
CA LEU A 51 11.94 1.57 -11.83
C LEU A 51 11.76 1.04 -10.40
N GLY A 52 11.31 -0.21 -10.23
CA GLY A 52 11.17 -0.82 -8.92
C GLY A 52 10.03 -0.29 -8.05
N LYS A 53 9.02 0.42 -8.59
CA LYS A 53 7.86 0.91 -7.81
C LYS A 53 7.17 -0.22 -7.01
N THR A 54 6.92 -1.35 -7.66
CA THR A 54 6.36 -2.54 -7.00
C THR A 54 7.31 -3.11 -5.94
N LEU A 55 8.62 -3.07 -6.19
CA LEU A 55 9.62 -3.55 -5.23
C LEU A 55 9.68 -2.62 -4.00
N LEU A 56 9.60 -1.30 -4.21
CA LEU A 56 9.56 -0.30 -3.16
C LEU A 56 8.37 -0.53 -2.23
N VAL A 57 7.15 -0.60 -2.76
CA VAL A 57 5.96 -0.75 -1.90
C VAL A 57 5.95 -2.12 -1.19
N LYS A 58 6.40 -3.20 -1.85
CA LYS A 58 6.56 -4.51 -1.19
C LYS A 58 7.61 -4.50 -0.09
N THR A 59 8.73 -3.82 -0.30
CA THR A 59 9.80 -3.70 0.71
C THR A 59 9.30 -2.92 1.91
N LEU A 60 8.60 -1.82 1.66
CA LEU A 60 8.01 -0.97 2.70
C LEU A 60 6.97 -1.74 3.52
N GLY A 61 6.08 -2.50 2.86
CA GLY A 61 5.12 -3.37 3.53
C GLY A 61 5.78 -4.44 4.42
N LYS A 62 6.91 -5.01 3.98
CA LYS A 62 7.68 -5.97 4.80
C LYS A 62 8.36 -5.31 6.00
N CYS A 63 9.01 -4.16 5.81
CA CYS A 63 9.72 -3.47 6.88
C CYS A 63 8.79 -2.92 7.97
N LEU A 64 7.55 -2.61 7.62
CA LEU A 64 6.55 -2.05 8.53
C LEU A 64 5.45 -3.05 8.95
N GLU A 65 5.55 -4.32 8.52
CA GLU A 65 4.54 -5.36 8.77
C GLU A 65 3.11 -4.94 8.34
N LEU A 66 3.01 -4.24 7.21
CA LEU A 66 1.76 -3.70 6.68
C LEU A 66 1.14 -4.62 5.63
N GLU A 67 -0.18 -4.77 5.68
CA GLU A 67 -0.93 -5.45 4.64
C GLU A 67 -0.83 -4.68 3.32
N PHE A 68 -0.42 -5.38 2.27
CA PHE A 68 -0.19 -4.81 0.94
C PHE A 68 -1.20 -5.35 -0.07
N SER A 69 -1.74 -4.45 -0.86
CA SER A 69 -2.62 -4.75 -1.99
C SER A 69 -2.16 -4.02 -3.25
N ARG A 70 -2.36 -4.65 -4.41
CA ARG A 70 -2.06 -4.06 -5.72
C ARG A 70 -3.34 -4.05 -6.54
N ILE A 71 -3.67 -2.88 -7.09
CA ILE A 71 -4.78 -2.67 -8.01
C ILE A 71 -4.18 -2.27 -9.35
N GLN A 72 -4.41 -3.07 -10.37
CA GLN A 72 -4.05 -2.71 -11.74
C GLN A 72 -5.26 -2.01 -12.37
N PHE A 73 -5.13 -0.74 -12.71
CA PHE A 73 -6.21 -0.01 -13.37
C PHE A 73 -6.32 -0.45 -14.83
N THR A 74 -7.53 -0.79 -15.22
CA THR A 74 -7.92 -1.14 -16.58
C THR A 74 -9.24 -0.42 -16.91
N PRO A 75 -9.52 -0.12 -18.20
CA PRO A 75 -10.72 0.65 -18.58
C PRO A 75 -12.06 -0.01 -18.20
N ASP A 76 -12.04 -1.31 -17.93
CA ASP A 76 -13.18 -2.13 -17.55
C ASP A 76 -13.32 -2.31 -16.03
N LEU A 77 -12.35 -1.84 -15.24
CA LEU A 77 -12.37 -1.98 -13.78
C LEU A 77 -13.55 -1.20 -13.18
N MET A 78 -14.43 -1.90 -12.46
CA MET A 78 -15.61 -1.29 -11.85
C MET A 78 -15.29 -0.82 -10.43
N PRO A 79 -16.00 0.20 -9.89
CA PRO A 79 -15.83 0.61 -8.50
C PRO A 79 -16.00 -0.54 -7.49
N ALA A 80 -16.87 -1.51 -7.79
CA ALA A 80 -17.08 -2.70 -6.96
C ALA A 80 -15.85 -3.63 -6.90
N ASP A 81 -15.00 -3.64 -7.93
CA ASP A 81 -13.77 -4.43 -7.95
C ASP A 81 -12.68 -3.82 -7.05
N ILE A 82 -12.79 -2.53 -6.72
CA ILE A 82 -11.88 -1.78 -5.83
C ILE A 82 -12.43 -1.75 -4.41
N CYS A 83 -13.70 -1.35 -4.27
CA CYS A 83 -14.38 -1.16 -3.00
C CYS A 83 -14.97 -2.45 -2.44
N GLY A 84 -15.09 -3.52 -3.23
CA GLY A 84 -15.77 -4.75 -2.80
C GLY A 84 -17.27 -4.75 -3.06
N THR A 85 -17.90 -5.89 -2.77
CA THR A 85 -19.30 -6.16 -3.12
C THR A 85 -19.98 -7.06 -2.10
N ASN A 86 -21.31 -7.07 -2.08
CA ASN A 86 -22.09 -8.00 -1.25
C ASN A 86 -22.27 -9.32 -1.99
N LEU A 87 -21.75 -10.40 -1.40
CA LEU A 87 -21.93 -11.76 -1.88
C LEU A 87 -23.12 -12.41 -1.17
N VAL A 88 -23.89 -13.21 -1.90
CA VAL A 88 -24.93 -14.06 -1.33
C VAL A 88 -24.31 -15.40 -0.99
N GLU A 89 -24.30 -15.76 0.28
CA GLU A 89 -23.88 -17.07 0.76
C GLU A 89 -25.10 -17.88 1.20
N GLU A 90 -25.11 -19.18 0.91
CA GLU A 90 -26.10 -20.10 1.45
C GLU A 90 -25.66 -20.56 2.84
N THR A 91 -26.59 -20.51 3.80
CA THR A 91 -26.34 -21.02 5.14
C THR A 91 -26.44 -22.54 5.14
N PRO A 92 -25.76 -23.23 6.07
CA PRO A 92 -25.88 -24.68 6.22
C PRO A 92 -27.32 -25.17 6.44
N GLN A 93 -28.24 -24.29 6.84
CA GLN A 93 -29.67 -24.56 7.05
C GLN A 93 -30.55 -24.20 5.84
N GLY A 94 -29.98 -23.80 4.69
CA GLY A 94 -30.71 -23.50 3.46
C GLY A 94 -31.24 -22.06 3.33
N GLY A 95 -30.82 -21.14 4.21
CA GLY A 95 -31.13 -19.71 4.10
C GLY A 95 -30.13 -18.96 3.21
N ARG A 96 -30.45 -17.74 2.78
CA ARG A 96 -29.50 -16.85 2.08
C ARG A 96 -29.09 -15.70 2.99
N VAL A 97 -27.80 -15.43 3.09
CA VAL A 97 -27.25 -14.28 3.82
C VAL A 97 -26.38 -13.44 2.89
N PHE A 98 -26.46 -12.12 3.03
CA PHE A 98 -25.59 -11.19 2.33
C PHE A 98 -24.35 -10.94 3.19
N ARG A 99 -23.16 -11.25 2.68
CA ARG A 99 -21.87 -10.93 3.31
C ARG A 99 -21.10 -9.94 2.44
N PHE A 100 -20.63 -8.86 3.04
CA PHE A 100 -19.72 -7.94 2.36
C PHE A 100 -18.34 -8.58 2.17
N SER A 101 -17.92 -8.69 0.92
CA SER A 101 -16.58 -9.08 0.51
C SER A 101 -15.76 -7.81 0.27
N ARG A 102 -14.73 -7.60 1.09
CA ARG A 102 -13.86 -6.43 1.01
C ARG A 102 -13.05 -6.46 -0.28
N GLY A 103 -13.04 -5.34 -0.99
CA GLY A 103 -12.17 -5.15 -2.15
C GLY A 103 -10.70 -4.88 -1.78
N PRO A 104 -9.82 -4.80 -2.78
CA PRO A 104 -8.38 -4.62 -2.60
C PRO A 104 -7.99 -3.26 -1.98
N VAL A 105 -8.89 -2.28 -1.92
CA VAL A 105 -8.61 -0.99 -1.26
C VAL A 105 -8.48 -1.13 0.27
N PHE A 106 -8.98 -2.21 0.87
CA PHE A 106 -8.91 -2.46 2.30
C PHE A 106 -7.58 -3.10 2.70
N ALA A 107 -6.49 -2.37 2.49
CA ALA A 107 -5.14 -2.74 2.94
C ALA A 107 -4.47 -1.51 3.58
N ASN A 108 -3.36 -1.72 4.29
CA ASN A 108 -2.58 -0.60 4.83
C ASN A 108 -1.84 0.15 3.72
N LEU A 109 -1.34 -0.59 2.72
CA LEU A 109 -0.67 -0.05 1.55
C LEU A 109 -1.35 -0.53 0.28
N VAL A 110 -1.79 0.39 -0.55
CA VAL A 110 -2.41 0.10 -1.85
C VAL A 110 -1.56 0.69 -2.97
N LEU A 111 -1.04 -0.16 -3.85
CA LEU A 111 -0.41 0.27 -5.10
C LEU A 111 -1.45 0.28 -6.22
N ALA A 112 -1.91 1.48 -6.58
CA ALA A 112 -2.73 1.74 -7.76
C ALA A 112 -1.81 1.92 -8.99
N ASP A 113 -1.69 0.88 -9.81
CA ASP A 113 -0.83 0.85 -10.99
C ASP A 113 -1.62 1.25 -12.24
N GLU A 114 -0.98 1.98 -13.17
CA GLU A 114 -1.60 2.52 -14.39
C GLU A 114 -2.91 3.32 -14.18
N ILE A 115 -3.01 4.11 -13.10
CA ILE A 115 -4.23 4.88 -12.72
C ILE A 115 -4.78 5.82 -13.81
N ASN A 116 -3.95 6.14 -14.81
CA ASN A 116 -4.28 7.01 -15.93
C ASN A 116 -4.82 6.26 -17.15
N ARG A 117 -4.95 4.93 -17.10
CA ARG A 117 -5.65 4.14 -18.11
C ARG A 117 -7.16 4.24 -17.95
#